data_AF-A0A2S9F9K8-F1
#
_entry.id   AF-A0A2S9F9K8-F1
#
_cell.length_a   1.000
_cell.length_b   1.000
_cell.length_c   1.000
_cell.angle_alpha   90.00
_cell.angle_beta   90.00
_cell.angle_gamma   90.00
#
_symmetry.space_group_name_H-M   'P 1'
#
loop_
_entity.id
_entity.type
_entity.pdbx_description
1 polymer ?
#
loop_
_entity_poly.entity_id
_entity_poly.type
_entity_poly.pdbx_seq_one_letter_code
_entity_poly.pdbx_strand_id
1 'polypeptide(L)'
;HRAVRLMRHQAQNRSDHDTFLLGLGQLWAAGVDVDWDQGVDRDHSLVTLPGYPFAAERHWVEHNSAAAWLAGGGSAGVPAAGTTAGAAPATAGGASTVESAMLRIWSQCLGVSNIDRNANFFEIGGDSLIAISVAMTAGHEGLDLTPQDLYENQTVAALAKVLSARYAEGGLARQSMDDVVSPPVPPNVAYFLEYGLRDLGRWRVPVILGLRPDVGEADVRAVLTAVTGAHDALRLHLVERAGTWDQHIAEPAEFTELATRTLPDGLVAGSPQERDAVLSLLDEQVREHQVIVPLAATLIRGAAGGPSYLALSLHGIAVGAGDDGVARDVLLTDLFTAFNQQLSGQEIALAPVSASWREWSQRCAGLTNHPAVLASREYWLDIARRATVSVAGPETAERPGAGDLVRLSAPLSAADTGEIDDARRRLRLPVEEILLTALGRAVAATVGEGAVAVDLGGRGR
;
A
#
# COMPACT_ATOMS: atom_id res chain seq x y z
N HIS A 1 32.67 -9.64 -13.18
CA HIS A 1 32.19 -10.60 -12.17
C HIS A 1 30.88 -10.07 -11.59
N ARG A 2 29.74 -10.73 -11.86
CA ARG A 2 28.47 -10.43 -11.20
C ARG A 2 28.41 -11.32 -9.95
N ALA A 3 28.29 -10.72 -8.77
CA ALA A 3 28.12 -11.46 -7.52
C ALA A 3 26.63 -11.48 -7.19
N VAL A 4 26.04 -12.68 -7.15
CA VAL A 4 24.65 -12.89 -6.72
C VAL A 4 24.67 -13.45 -5.31
N ARG A 5 23.92 -12.85 -4.41
CA ARG A 5 23.87 -13.23 -3.00
C ARG A 5 22.82 -14.32 -2.82
N LEU A 6 23.26 -15.56 -2.60
CA LEU A 6 22.39 -16.74 -2.45
C LEU A 6 21.93 -16.99 -1.00
N MET A 7 22.31 -16.12 -0.06
CA MET A 7 21.92 -16.20 1.34
C MET A 7 21.38 -14.86 1.82
N ARG A 8 20.33 -14.89 2.64
CA ARG A 8 19.70 -13.68 3.16
C ARG A 8 20.59 -12.94 4.14
N HIS A 9 20.34 -11.64 4.28
CA HIS A 9 20.85 -10.89 5.41
C HIS A 9 19.97 -11.16 6.64
N GLN A 10 20.54 -11.25 7.85
CA GLN A 10 19.79 -11.60 9.07
C GLN A 10 18.63 -10.65 9.40
N ALA A 11 18.66 -9.41 8.88
CA ALA A 11 17.61 -8.41 9.05
C ALA A 11 16.46 -8.50 8.03
N GLN A 12 16.49 -9.44 7.08
CA GLN A 12 15.47 -9.58 6.04
C GLN A 12 14.41 -10.63 6.44
N ASN A 13 13.14 -10.26 6.29
CA ASN A 13 11.97 -11.09 6.58
C ASN A 13 11.59 -12.06 5.44
N ARG A 14 12.47 -12.25 4.45
CA ARG A 14 12.27 -13.18 3.33
C ARG A 14 12.88 -14.54 3.67
N SER A 15 12.23 -15.63 3.25
CA SER A 15 12.75 -16.98 3.52
C SER A 15 14.08 -17.24 2.81
N ASP A 16 14.90 -18.12 3.36
CA ASP A 16 16.17 -18.54 2.73
C ASP A 16 15.92 -19.21 1.38
N HIS A 17 14.81 -19.94 1.27
CA HIS A 17 14.37 -20.57 0.02
C HIS A 17 14.01 -19.54 -1.05
N ASP A 18 13.22 -18.51 -0.70
CA ASP A 18 12.87 -17.45 -1.66
C ASP A 18 14.09 -16.64 -2.08
N THR A 19 15.02 -16.39 -1.15
CA THR A 19 16.27 -15.67 -1.45
C THR A 19 17.16 -16.48 -2.40
N PHE A 20 17.21 -17.79 -2.19
CA PHE A 20 17.92 -18.72 -3.06
C PHE A 20 17.28 -18.82 -4.45
N LEU A 21 15.96 -19.00 -4.53
CA LEU A 21 15.22 -19.04 -5.80
C LEU A 21 15.33 -17.73 -6.58
N LEU A 22 15.25 -16.59 -5.90
CA LEU A 22 15.45 -15.28 -6.52
C LEU A 22 16.88 -15.14 -7.08
N GLY A 23 17.88 -15.62 -6.33
CA GLY A 23 19.26 -15.64 -6.78
C GLY A 23 19.49 -16.55 -7.99
N LEU A 24 18.87 -17.74 -8.01
CA LEU A 24 18.88 -18.63 -9.18
C LEU A 24 18.20 -17.98 -10.39
N GLY A 25 17.05 -17.34 -10.19
CA GLY A 25 16.36 -16.57 -11.24
C GLY A 25 17.21 -15.42 -11.79
N GLN A 26 17.95 -14.71 -10.94
CA GLN A 26 18.88 -13.65 -11.35
C GLN A 26 20.08 -14.19 -12.14
N LEU A 27 20.60 -15.36 -11.78
CA LEU A 27 21.67 -16.04 -12.53
C LEU A 27 21.17 -16.49 -13.91
N TRP A 28 20.01 -17.14 -13.96
CA TRP A 28 19.38 -17.56 -15.22
C TRP A 28 19.04 -16.36 -16.12
N ALA A 29 18.47 -15.30 -15.57
CA ALA A 29 18.21 -14.05 -16.31
C ALA A 29 19.51 -13.39 -16.82
N ALA A 30 20.64 -13.62 -16.14
CA ALA A 30 21.95 -13.17 -16.59
C ALA A 30 22.61 -14.12 -17.63
N GLY A 31 21.88 -15.13 -18.13
CA GLY A 31 22.36 -16.09 -19.14
C GLY A 31 23.25 -17.20 -18.58
N VAL A 32 23.27 -17.40 -17.25
CA VAL A 32 23.95 -18.54 -16.64
C VAL A 32 23.05 -19.77 -16.79
N ASP A 33 23.62 -20.85 -17.32
CA ASP A 33 22.93 -22.13 -17.41
C ASP A 33 22.72 -22.70 -16.00
N VAL A 34 21.47 -22.69 -15.54
CA VAL A 34 21.07 -23.18 -14.22
C VAL A 34 20.46 -24.55 -14.41
N ASP A 35 21.06 -25.56 -13.79
CA ASP A 35 20.50 -26.91 -13.75
C ASP A 35 19.31 -26.95 -12.79
N TRP A 36 18.11 -26.80 -13.34
CA TRP A 36 16.85 -26.81 -12.59
C TRP A 36 16.43 -28.20 -12.12
N ASP A 37 17.11 -29.26 -12.56
CA ASP A 37 16.80 -30.65 -12.17
C ASP A 37 17.52 -31.07 -10.88
N GLN A 38 18.46 -30.25 -10.37
CA GLN A 38 19.15 -30.51 -9.10
C GLN A 38 18.39 -29.95 -7.89
N GLY A 39 17.80 -30.86 -7.11
CA GLY A 39 17.24 -30.54 -5.78
C GLY A 39 15.75 -30.18 -5.75
N VAL A 40 15.05 -30.29 -6.88
CA VAL A 40 13.59 -30.21 -6.90
C VAL A 40 13.04 -31.59 -6.53
N ASP A 41 12.63 -31.74 -5.27
CA ASP A 41 11.69 -32.79 -4.92
C ASP A 41 10.44 -32.59 -5.78
N ARG A 42 10.07 -33.58 -6.60
CA ARG A 42 8.96 -33.49 -7.59
C ARG A 42 7.57 -33.43 -6.95
N ASP A 43 7.49 -32.97 -5.70
CA ASP A 43 6.24 -32.64 -5.07
C ASP A 43 5.74 -31.32 -5.65
N HIS A 44 4.91 -31.45 -6.68
CA HIS A 44 4.10 -30.35 -7.19
C HIS A 44 3.28 -29.77 -6.03
N SER A 45 3.65 -28.59 -5.54
CA SER A 45 2.82 -27.84 -4.61
C SER A 45 1.65 -27.24 -5.37
N LEU A 46 0.43 -27.46 -4.88
CA LEU A 46 -0.73 -26.70 -5.33
C LEU A 46 -0.48 -25.22 -4.98
N VAL A 47 -0.34 -24.38 -5.99
CA VAL A 47 -0.29 -22.93 -5.81
C VAL A 47 -1.73 -22.43 -5.73
N THR A 48 -2.05 -21.67 -4.68
CA THR A 48 -3.35 -21.03 -4.56
C THR A 48 -3.51 -20.04 -5.71
N LEU A 49 -4.44 -20.35 -6.62
CA LEU A 49 -4.76 -19.46 -7.72
C LEU A 49 -5.74 -18.38 -7.24
N PRO A 50 -5.75 -17.20 -7.88
CA PRO A 50 -6.77 -16.19 -7.63
C PRO A 50 -8.18 -16.81 -7.72
N GLY A 51 -9.11 -16.36 -6.87
CA GLY A 51 -10.44 -16.97 -6.69
C GLY A 51 -11.42 -16.82 -7.86
N TYR A 52 -10.96 -16.57 -9.08
CA TYR A 52 -11.78 -16.51 -10.29
C TYR A 52 -11.52 -17.72 -11.20
N PRO A 53 -12.52 -18.16 -12.01
CA PRO A 53 -12.37 -19.34 -12.85
C PRO A 53 -11.37 -19.13 -13.99
N PHE A 54 -10.52 -20.12 -14.26
CA PHE A 54 -9.57 -20.15 -15.38
C PHE A 54 -9.68 -21.48 -16.13
N ALA A 55 -9.38 -21.47 -17.43
CA ALA A 55 -9.25 -22.68 -18.23
C ALA A 55 -7.94 -23.40 -17.90
N ALA A 56 -7.95 -24.72 -17.79
CA ALA A 56 -6.76 -25.52 -17.49
C ALA A 56 -5.85 -25.68 -18.72
N GLU A 57 -5.22 -24.58 -19.14
CA GLU A 57 -4.27 -24.55 -20.26
C GLU A 57 -2.82 -24.41 -19.76
N ARG A 58 -1.88 -25.06 -20.44
CA ARG A 58 -0.44 -25.04 -20.10
C ARG A 58 0.28 -24.12 -21.10
N HIS A 59 0.89 -23.05 -20.59
CA HIS A 59 1.71 -22.14 -21.39
C HIS A 59 3.18 -22.23 -20.97
N TRP A 60 4.09 -22.29 -21.94
CA TRP A 60 5.53 -22.18 -21.71
C TRP A 60 5.92 -20.69 -21.80
N VAL A 61 6.56 -20.16 -20.75
CA VAL A 61 7.08 -18.78 -20.77
C VAL A 61 8.47 -18.79 -21.41
N GLU A 62 8.61 -18.18 -22.59
CA GLU A 62 9.92 -18.06 -23.24
C GLU A 62 10.81 -17.01 -22.56
N HIS A 63 12.11 -17.29 -22.54
CA HIS A 63 13.13 -16.41 -21.93
C HIS A 63 13.24 -15.07 -22.69
N ASN A 64 12.90 -13.96 -22.04
CA ASN A 64 13.13 -12.61 -22.57
C ASN A 64 14.52 -12.09 -22.17
N SER A 65 15.52 -12.28 -23.04
CA SER A 65 16.89 -11.82 -22.83
C SER A 65 17.06 -10.29 -22.85
N ALA A 66 15.99 -9.52 -23.13
CA ALA A 66 16.01 -8.05 -23.22
C ALA A 66 15.31 -7.35 -22.04
N ALA A 67 14.93 -8.08 -20.98
CA ALA A 67 14.30 -7.48 -19.81
C ALA A 67 15.22 -6.43 -19.15
N ALA A 68 14.82 -5.16 -19.23
CA ALA A 68 15.60 -3.97 -18.85
C ALA A 68 15.97 -3.87 -17.35
N TRP A 69 15.51 -4.80 -16.51
CA TRP A 69 15.78 -4.83 -15.06
C TRP A 69 17.21 -5.29 -14.71
N LEU A 70 18.05 -5.67 -15.68
CA LEU A 70 19.43 -6.12 -15.47
C LEU A 70 20.50 -5.01 -15.60
N ALA A 71 20.14 -3.77 -15.93
CA ALA A 71 21.09 -2.67 -16.08
C ALA A 71 21.07 -1.70 -14.89
N GLY A 72 21.69 -2.11 -13.78
CA GLY A 72 22.04 -1.22 -12.68
C GLY A 72 23.56 -1.03 -12.57
N GLY A 73 24.03 0.19 -12.85
CA GLY A 73 25.31 0.72 -12.35
C GLY A 73 26.50 0.73 -13.32
N GLY A 74 26.69 1.83 -14.07
CA GLY A 74 27.93 2.11 -14.79
C GLY A 74 27.87 3.37 -15.65
N SER A 75 28.56 4.43 -15.23
CA SER A 75 28.84 5.64 -16.02
C SER A 75 29.62 5.32 -17.30
N ALA A 76 29.08 5.68 -18.48
CA ALA A 76 29.83 5.98 -19.70
C ALA A 76 28.95 6.71 -20.73
N GLY A 77 29.49 7.78 -21.32
CA GLY A 77 28.76 8.76 -22.12
C GLY A 77 28.18 8.27 -23.45
N VAL A 78 27.12 8.96 -23.86
CA VAL A 78 26.52 8.88 -25.19
C VAL A 78 27.39 9.66 -26.18
N PRO A 79 27.92 9.05 -27.26
CA PRO A 79 28.48 9.82 -28.35
C PRO A 79 27.35 10.35 -29.26
N ALA A 80 27.54 11.59 -29.70
CA ALA A 80 26.70 12.25 -30.68
C ALA A 80 26.93 11.71 -32.10
N ALA A 81 25.84 11.45 -32.80
CA ALA A 81 25.69 11.55 -34.25
C ALA A 81 24.19 11.78 -34.47
N GLY A 82 23.69 12.78 -35.19
CA GLY A 82 24.24 13.45 -36.37
C GLY A 82 23.08 13.51 -37.37
N THR A 83 22.40 14.64 -37.38
CA THR A 83 21.27 15.09 -38.22
C THR A 83 21.34 14.75 -39.71
N THR A 84 20.18 14.48 -40.32
CA THR A 84 19.53 15.20 -41.45
C THR A 84 18.11 14.63 -41.64
N ALA A 85 17.02 15.33 -41.31
CA ALA A 85 16.34 16.42 -42.02
C ALA A 85 15.28 15.93 -43.05
N GLY A 86 14.03 16.36 -42.85
CA GLY A 86 12.96 16.23 -43.85
C GLY A 86 11.54 16.17 -43.29
N ALA A 87 11.04 17.26 -42.70
CA ALA A 87 9.64 17.39 -42.34
C ALA A 87 8.78 17.68 -43.58
N ALA A 88 7.71 16.89 -43.77
CA ALA A 88 6.47 17.31 -44.40
C ALA A 88 5.30 16.60 -43.68
N PRO A 89 4.18 17.30 -43.40
CA PRO A 89 3.13 16.79 -42.53
C PRO A 89 2.22 15.84 -43.31
N ALA A 90 2.18 14.58 -42.89
CA ALA A 90 1.15 13.65 -43.35
C ALA A 90 -0.09 13.79 -42.45
N THR A 91 -1.01 14.66 -42.85
CA THR A 91 -2.42 14.54 -42.52
C THR A 91 -2.93 13.21 -43.07
N ALA A 92 -2.90 12.16 -42.24
CA ALA A 92 -3.46 10.85 -42.55
C ALA A 92 -4.01 10.16 -41.29
N GLY A 93 -5.32 10.34 -41.06
CA GLY A 93 -6.19 9.41 -40.35
C GLY A 93 -6.05 9.33 -38.82
N GLY A 94 -7.02 9.86 -38.09
CA GLY A 94 -7.17 9.74 -36.62
C GLY A 94 -7.34 8.30 -36.08
N ALA A 95 -7.28 7.28 -36.94
CA ALA A 95 -7.18 5.88 -36.55
C ALA A 95 -5.71 5.43 -36.35
N SER A 96 -4.76 5.96 -37.12
CA SER A 96 -3.35 5.50 -37.05
C SER A 96 -2.61 6.03 -35.81
N THR A 97 -3.04 7.17 -35.27
CA THR A 97 -2.48 7.78 -34.05
C THR A 97 -2.95 7.09 -32.78
N VAL A 98 -4.25 6.78 -32.67
CA VAL A 98 -4.84 6.09 -31.51
C VAL A 98 -4.33 4.66 -31.43
N GLU A 99 -4.28 3.95 -32.56
CA GLU A 99 -3.78 2.58 -32.62
C GLU A 99 -2.30 2.50 -32.17
N SER A 100 -1.46 3.43 -32.64
CA SER A 100 -0.05 3.48 -32.25
C SER A 100 0.14 3.79 -30.76
N ALA A 101 -0.69 4.67 -30.20
CA ALA A 101 -0.69 4.97 -28.76
C ALA A 101 -1.10 3.73 -27.95
N MET A 102 -2.18 3.05 -28.36
CA MET A 102 -2.66 1.84 -27.69
C MET A 102 -1.64 0.70 -27.74
N LEU A 103 -0.96 0.47 -28.87
CA LEU A 103 0.12 -0.51 -28.98
C LEU A 103 1.26 -0.23 -28.00
N ARG A 104 1.64 1.05 -27.87
CA ARG A 104 2.69 1.45 -26.91
C ARG A 104 2.24 1.28 -25.46
N ILE A 105 1.02 1.70 -25.13
CA ILE A 105 0.47 1.57 -23.77
C ILE A 105 0.39 0.09 -23.38
N TRP A 106 -0.13 -0.76 -24.26
CA TRP A 106 -0.19 -2.21 -24.02
C TRP A 106 1.20 -2.81 -23.85
N SER A 107 2.16 -2.41 -24.69
CA SER A 107 3.55 -2.84 -24.59
C SER A 107 4.17 -2.49 -23.22
N GLN A 108 3.90 -1.27 -22.73
CA GLN A 108 4.37 -0.80 -21.42
C GLN A 108 3.71 -1.56 -20.26
N CYS A 109 2.38 -1.76 -20.31
CA CYS A 109 1.64 -2.41 -19.23
C CYS A 109 1.85 -3.94 -19.18
N LEU A 110 2.00 -4.60 -20.32
CA LEU A 110 2.22 -6.05 -20.42
C LEU A 110 3.70 -6.44 -20.39
N GLY A 111 4.62 -5.49 -20.60
CA GLY A 111 6.06 -5.77 -20.69
C GLY A 111 6.47 -6.51 -21.97
N VAL A 112 5.64 -6.46 -23.02
CA VAL A 112 5.85 -7.17 -24.31
C VAL A 112 6.24 -6.17 -25.39
N SER A 113 7.35 -6.40 -26.09
CA SER A 113 7.96 -5.43 -27.02
C SER A 113 7.24 -5.27 -28.35
N ASN A 114 6.52 -6.31 -28.80
CA ASN A 114 5.84 -6.31 -30.09
C ASN A 114 4.50 -7.04 -29.95
N ILE A 115 3.40 -6.29 -30.06
CA ILE A 115 2.04 -6.79 -29.91
C ILE A 115 1.36 -6.69 -31.28
N ASP A 116 0.77 -7.80 -31.75
CA ASP A 116 -0.06 -7.78 -32.95
C ASP A 116 -1.33 -6.95 -32.65
N ARG A 117 -1.70 -6.04 -33.55
CA ARG A 117 -2.91 -5.21 -33.44
C ARG A 117 -4.20 -6.03 -33.25
N ASN A 118 -4.21 -7.30 -33.67
CA ASN A 118 -5.33 -8.22 -33.55
C ASN A 118 -5.14 -9.27 -32.45
N ALA A 119 -4.04 -9.21 -31.68
CA ALA A 119 -3.85 -10.09 -30.53
C ALA A 119 -4.92 -9.80 -29.47
N ASN A 120 -5.47 -10.87 -28.90
CA ASN A 120 -6.41 -10.74 -27.79
C ASN A 120 -5.65 -10.35 -26.52
N PHE A 121 -6.07 -9.26 -25.87
CA PHE A 121 -5.50 -8.74 -24.64
C PHE A 121 -5.32 -9.80 -23.55
N PHE A 122 -6.32 -10.67 -23.37
CA PHE A 122 -6.36 -11.65 -22.30
C PHE A 122 -5.53 -12.90 -22.63
N GLU A 123 -5.34 -13.21 -23.91
CA GLU A 123 -4.50 -14.33 -24.36
C GLU A 123 -3.00 -14.02 -24.24
N ILE A 124 -2.63 -12.73 -24.29
CA ILE A 124 -1.23 -12.28 -24.14
C ILE A 124 -0.84 -11.92 -22.71
N GLY A 125 -1.64 -12.35 -21.72
CA GLY A 125 -1.35 -12.17 -20.29
C GLY A 125 -1.93 -10.90 -19.68
N GLY A 126 -2.86 -10.22 -20.36
CA GLY A 126 -3.63 -9.12 -19.78
C GLY A 126 -4.66 -9.63 -18.77
N ASP A 127 -4.73 -9.00 -17.61
CA ASP A 127 -5.75 -9.26 -16.59
C ASP A 127 -6.52 -7.96 -16.25
N SER A 128 -7.42 -8.01 -15.27
CA SER A 128 -8.18 -6.82 -14.84
C SER A 128 -7.30 -5.68 -14.32
N LEU A 129 -6.18 -5.98 -13.67
CA LEU A 129 -5.25 -4.99 -13.12
C LEU A 129 -4.45 -4.32 -14.23
N ILE A 130 -4.02 -5.08 -15.22
CA ILE A 130 -3.37 -4.56 -16.43
C ILE A 130 -4.39 -3.80 -17.30
N ALA A 131 -5.64 -4.26 -17.42
CA ALA A 131 -6.68 -3.53 -18.13
C ALA A 131 -6.97 -2.16 -17.51
N ILE A 132 -7.00 -2.09 -16.17
CA ILE A 132 -7.08 -0.84 -15.41
C ILE A 132 -5.85 0.02 -15.66
N SER A 133 -4.65 -0.56 -15.63
CA SER A 133 -3.40 0.15 -15.89
C SER A 133 -3.36 0.73 -17.31
N VAL A 134 -3.85 -0.01 -18.30
CA VAL A 134 -3.97 0.45 -19.69
C VAL A 134 -4.98 1.58 -19.81
N ALA A 135 -6.18 1.43 -19.25
CA ALA A 135 -7.23 2.45 -19.25
C ALA A 135 -6.74 3.76 -18.63
N MET A 136 -6.03 3.69 -17.50
CA MET A 136 -5.46 4.86 -16.84
C MET A 136 -4.30 5.48 -17.63
N THR A 137 -3.37 4.67 -18.15
CA THR A 137 -2.26 5.16 -18.97
C THR A 137 -2.80 5.86 -20.24
N ALA A 138 -3.80 5.26 -20.87
CA ALA A 138 -4.55 5.85 -21.98
C ALA A 138 -5.20 7.17 -21.55
N GLY A 139 -5.86 7.21 -20.39
CA GLY A 139 -6.44 8.42 -19.79
C GLY A 139 -5.42 9.55 -19.58
N HIS A 140 -4.23 9.26 -19.06
CA HIS A 140 -3.15 10.25 -18.91
C HIS A 140 -2.73 10.87 -20.25
N GLU A 141 -2.71 10.05 -21.29
CA GLU A 141 -2.41 10.47 -22.67
C GLU A 141 -3.61 11.13 -23.36
N GLY A 142 -4.73 11.25 -22.66
CA GLY A 142 -5.93 11.91 -23.13
C GLY A 142 -6.75 11.04 -24.07
N LEU A 143 -6.68 9.71 -23.95
CA LEU A 143 -7.55 8.70 -24.57
C LEU A 143 -8.65 8.28 -23.57
N ASP A 144 -9.91 8.57 -23.87
CA ASP A 144 -11.06 8.17 -23.04
C ASP A 144 -11.37 6.68 -23.18
N LEU A 145 -10.64 5.89 -22.39
CA LEU A 145 -10.67 4.44 -22.38
C LEU A 145 -11.07 3.94 -21.00
N THR A 146 -12.15 3.18 -20.91
CA THR A 146 -12.54 2.49 -19.68
C THR A 146 -12.01 1.05 -19.67
N PRO A 147 -11.81 0.42 -18.50
CA PRO A 147 -11.49 -1.01 -18.45
C PRO A 147 -12.55 -1.88 -19.16
N GLN A 148 -13.81 -1.46 -19.11
CA GLN A 148 -14.91 -2.13 -19.81
C GLN A 148 -14.73 -2.12 -21.33
N ASP A 149 -14.21 -1.03 -21.90
CA ASP A 149 -13.93 -0.94 -23.33
C ASP A 149 -12.93 -2.02 -23.79
N LEU A 150 -11.94 -2.39 -22.96
CA LEU A 150 -11.01 -3.49 -23.26
C LEU A 150 -11.69 -4.86 -23.22
N TYR A 151 -12.66 -5.07 -22.33
CA TYR A 151 -13.42 -6.32 -22.28
C TYR A 151 -14.33 -6.48 -23.50
N GLU A 152 -14.95 -5.38 -23.94
CA GLU A 152 -15.83 -5.36 -25.10
C GLU A 152 -15.04 -5.38 -26.42
N ASN A 153 -13.83 -4.81 -26.43
CA ASN A 153 -12.97 -4.68 -27.60
C ASN A 153 -11.58 -5.24 -27.28
N GLN A 154 -11.43 -6.56 -27.35
CA GLN A 154 -10.28 -7.28 -26.80
C GLN A 154 -9.00 -7.17 -27.64
N THR A 155 -8.99 -6.35 -28.70
CA THR A 155 -7.83 -6.14 -29.58
C THR A 155 -7.56 -4.66 -29.75
N VAL A 156 -6.30 -4.29 -29.97
CA VAL A 156 -5.92 -2.89 -30.22
C VAL A 156 -6.63 -2.32 -31.44
N ALA A 157 -6.82 -3.12 -32.49
CA ALA A 157 -7.57 -2.72 -33.68
C ALA A 157 -9.05 -2.40 -33.38
N ALA A 158 -9.71 -3.20 -32.54
CA ALA A 158 -11.10 -2.96 -32.14
C ALA A 158 -11.22 -1.73 -31.23
N LEU A 159 -10.31 -1.58 -30.26
CA LEU A 159 -10.27 -0.42 -29.37
C LEU A 159 -10.02 0.88 -30.11
N ALA A 160 -9.01 0.91 -30.98
CA ALA A 160 -8.68 2.09 -31.75
C ALA A 160 -9.88 2.55 -32.60
N LYS A 161 -10.66 1.62 -33.15
CA LYS A 161 -11.88 1.95 -33.90
C LYS A 161 -12.94 2.62 -33.02
N VAL A 162 -13.21 2.09 -31.83
CA VAL A 162 -14.21 2.65 -30.89
C VAL A 162 -13.75 4.01 -30.38
N LEU A 163 -12.50 4.11 -29.96
CA LEU A 163 -11.91 5.36 -29.47
C LEU A 163 -11.91 6.43 -30.57
N SER A 164 -11.41 6.14 -31.78
CA SER A 164 -11.40 7.09 -32.89
C SER A 164 -12.80 7.57 -33.29
N ALA A 165 -13.83 6.72 -33.17
CA ALA A 165 -15.22 7.12 -33.38
C ALA A 165 -15.70 8.11 -32.31
N ARG A 166 -15.42 7.83 -31.02
CA ARG A 166 -15.72 8.75 -29.91
C ARG A 166 -15.00 10.10 -30.06
N TYR A 167 -13.73 10.10 -30.49
CA TYR A 167 -12.98 11.34 -30.77
C TYR A 167 -13.55 12.15 -31.93
N ALA A 168 -14.13 11.50 -32.94
CA ALA A 168 -14.74 12.17 -34.08
C ALA A 168 -16.10 12.80 -33.74
N GLU A 169 -16.82 12.28 -32.73
CA GLU A 169 -18.18 12.69 -32.38
C GLU A 169 -18.26 13.82 -31.34
N GLY A 170 -17.18 14.11 -30.59
CA GLY A 170 -17.16 15.24 -29.67
C GLY A 170 -16.03 15.15 -28.66
N GLY A 171 -14.98 15.95 -28.87
CA GLY A 171 -13.82 16.01 -27.97
C GLY A 171 -14.20 16.47 -26.57
N LEU A 172 -14.26 15.52 -25.63
CA LEU A 172 -14.19 15.80 -24.20
C LEU A 172 -12.72 15.92 -23.82
N ALA A 173 -12.25 17.16 -23.70
CA ALA A 173 -10.98 17.45 -23.05
C ALA A 173 -11.08 17.18 -21.54
N ARG A 174 -10.19 16.33 -21.04
CA ARG A 174 -9.68 16.13 -19.66
C ARG A 174 -10.53 16.64 -18.48
N GLN A 175 -10.84 15.72 -17.55
CA GLN A 175 -10.61 15.98 -16.12
C GLN A 175 -9.32 15.24 -15.74
N SER A 176 -8.29 15.95 -15.27
CA SER A 176 -7.15 15.26 -14.65
C SER A 176 -7.65 14.65 -13.35
N MET A 177 -7.29 13.39 -13.06
CA MET A 177 -7.63 12.73 -11.80
C MET A 177 -7.15 13.53 -10.57
N ASP A 178 -6.11 14.36 -10.74
CA ASP A 178 -5.60 15.28 -9.71
C ASP A 178 -6.43 16.55 -9.48
N ASP A 179 -7.38 16.89 -10.36
CA ASP A 179 -8.19 18.12 -10.26
C ASP A 179 -9.42 17.96 -9.34
N VAL A 180 -9.64 16.77 -8.77
CA VAL A 180 -10.79 16.50 -7.89
C VAL A 180 -10.53 17.05 -6.49
N VAL A 181 -11.18 18.17 -6.18
CA VAL A 181 -11.08 18.89 -4.89
C VAL A 181 -11.55 18.01 -3.70
N SER A 182 -12.55 17.16 -3.93
CA SER A 182 -13.14 16.26 -2.91
C SER A 182 -13.19 14.83 -3.46
N PRO A 183 -12.11 14.04 -3.32
CA PRO A 183 -12.12 12.66 -3.79
C PRO A 183 -13.12 11.81 -2.98
N PRO A 184 -13.60 10.66 -3.49
CA PRO A 184 -14.62 9.84 -2.80
C PRO A 184 -14.07 9.07 -1.60
N VAL A 185 -14.74 9.10 -0.44
CA VAL A 185 -14.24 8.38 0.75
C VAL A 185 -14.03 6.88 0.41
N PRO A 186 -12.82 6.33 0.60
CA PRO A 186 -12.54 4.93 0.28
C PRO A 186 -13.47 3.97 1.04
N PRO A 187 -13.94 2.86 0.43
CA PRO A 187 -14.92 1.96 1.04
C PRO A 187 -14.51 1.40 2.40
N ASN A 188 -13.22 1.10 2.59
CA ASN A 188 -12.68 0.63 3.88
C ASN A 188 -12.73 1.72 4.95
N VAL A 189 -12.51 2.98 4.58
CA VAL A 189 -12.62 4.13 5.49
C VAL A 189 -14.08 4.40 5.83
N ALA A 190 -14.98 4.38 4.83
CA ALA A 190 -16.41 4.51 5.04
C ALA A 190 -16.96 3.42 5.97
N TYR A 191 -16.55 2.16 5.75
CA TYR A 191 -16.91 1.04 6.62
C TYR A 191 -16.43 1.26 8.06
N PHE A 192 -15.20 1.74 8.27
CA PHE A 192 -14.72 2.06 9.63
C PHE A 192 -15.53 3.18 10.29
N LEU A 193 -15.89 4.24 9.54
CA LEU A 193 -16.68 5.35 10.07
C LEU A 193 -18.11 4.91 10.45
N GLU A 194 -18.66 3.90 9.75
CA GLU A 194 -20.01 3.38 9.96
C GLU A 194 -20.10 2.15 10.89
N TYR A 195 -19.03 1.38 11.07
CA TYR A 195 -19.09 0.13 11.85
C TYR A 195 -17.92 -0.04 12.82
N GLY A 196 -16.96 0.88 12.84
CA GLY A 196 -15.78 0.85 13.70
C GLY A 196 -16.06 1.29 15.15
N LEU A 197 -15.14 2.06 15.72
CA LEU A 197 -15.25 2.51 17.11
C LEU A 197 -16.30 3.62 17.28
N ARG A 198 -16.90 3.69 18.46
CA ARG A 198 -17.77 4.81 18.86
C ARG A 198 -17.01 6.12 18.92
N ASP A 199 -15.84 6.09 19.55
CA ASP A 199 -14.94 7.24 19.70
C ASP A 199 -13.93 7.26 18.54
N LEU A 200 -14.37 7.70 17.36
CA LEU A 200 -13.55 7.65 16.13
C LEU A 200 -12.17 8.32 16.32
N GLY A 201 -12.12 9.49 16.98
CA GLY A 201 -10.88 10.24 17.20
C GLY A 201 -9.82 9.51 18.05
N ARG A 202 -10.23 8.46 18.80
CA ARG A 202 -9.35 7.67 19.67
C ARG A 202 -8.66 6.50 18.97
N TRP A 203 -8.99 6.22 17.70
CA TRP A 203 -8.25 5.22 16.91
C TRP A 203 -6.90 5.78 16.43
N ARG A 204 -5.89 5.70 17.29
CA ARG A 204 -4.59 6.34 17.08
C ARG A 204 -3.41 5.39 17.23
N VAL A 205 -2.37 5.65 16.46
CA VAL A 205 -1.07 4.97 16.49
C VAL A 205 -0.05 5.96 17.09
N PRO A 206 0.32 5.78 18.37
CA PRO A 206 1.34 6.61 19.00
C PRO A 206 2.75 6.29 18.48
N VAL A 207 3.55 7.31 18.26
CA VAL A 207 4.98 7.22 17.91
C VAL A 207 5.75 8.19 18.81
N ILE A 208 6.80 7.73 19.47
CA ILE A 208 7.70 8.58 20.26
C ILE A 208 9.08 8.55 19.63
N LEU A 209 9.63 9.73 19.34
CA LEU A 209 11.00 9.91 18.89
C LEU A 209 11.82 10.60 19.96
N GLY A 210 12.97 10.04 20.32
CA GLY A 210 13.96 10.74 21.13
C GLY A 210 14.66 11.81 20.30
N LEU A 211 14.70 13.04 20.81
CA LEU A 211 15.35 14.18 20.17
C LEU A 211 16.60 14.58 20.95
N ARG A 212 17.59 15.11 20.21
CA ARG A 212 18.74 15.78 20.85
C ARG A 212 18.24 17.05 21.57
N PRO A 213 18.89 17.47 22.67
CA PRO A 213 18.48 18.63 23.44
C PRO A 213 18.50 19.96 22.65
N ASP A 214 19.33 20.05 21.61
CA ASP A 214 19.48 21.24 20.77
C ASP A 214 18.39 21.37 19.68
N VAL A 215 17.55 20.34 19.47
CA VAL A 215 16.44 20.42 18.52
C VAL A 215 15.38 21.38 19.06
N GLY A 216 15.14 22.46 18.33
CA GLY A 216 14.19 23.52 18.66
C GLY A 216 12.76 23.21 18.25
N GLU A 217 11.81 24.03 18.73
CA GLU A 217 10.43 23.97 18.23
C GLU A 217 10.37 24.32 16.74
N ALA A 218 11.18 25.28 16.29
CA ALA A 218 11.27 25.68 14.89
C ALA A 218 11.73 24.53 13.98
N ASP A 219 12.70 23.72 14.42
CA ASP A 219 13.17 22.56 13.65
C ASP A 219 12.09 21.51 13.51
N VAL A 220 11.40 21.20 14.61
CA VAL A 220 10.27 20.26 14.61
C VAL A 220 9.16 20.78 13.69
N ARG A 221 8.82 22.07 13.77
CA ARG A 221 7.79 22.68 12.94
C ARG A 221 8.13 22.63 11.45
N ALA A 222 9.38 22.92 11.07
CA ALA A 222 9.85 22.82 9.70
C ALA A 222 9.76 21.38 9.18
N VAL A 223 10.20 20.40 9.97
CA VAL A 223 10.13 18.97 9.61
C VAL A 223 8.69 18.50 9.45
N LEU A 224 7.82 18.81 10.42
CA LEU A 224 6.41 18.42 10.33
C LEU A 224 5.70 19.09 9.16
N THR A 225 6.02 20.36 8.85
CA THR A 225 5.49 21.07 7.68
C THR A 225 5.86 20.37 6.37
N ALA A 226 7.12 19.98 6.21
CA ALA A 226 7.56 19.29 5.00
C ALA A 226 6.91 17.91 4.86
N VAL A 227 6.84 17.15 5.95
CA VAL A 227 6.25 15.80 5.97
C VAL A 227 4.74 15.84 5.74
N THR A 228 3.98 16.71 6.43
CA THR A 228 2.54 16.84 6.16
C THR A 228 2.26 17.40 4.77
N GLY A 229 3.11 18.30 4.26
CA GLY A 229 3.03 18.79 2.89
C GLY A 229 3.15 17.67 1.85
N ALA A 230 4.12 16.78 2.01
CA ALA A 230 4.37 15.66 1.10
C ALA A 230 3.26 14.59 1.13
N HIS A 231 2.60 14.37 2.28
CA HIS A 231 1.66 13.27 2.47
C HIS A 231 0.21 13.75 2.58
N ASP A 232 -0.58 13.59 1.52
CA ASP A 232 -2.01 13.94 1.48
C ASP A 232 -2.82 13.35 2.65
N ALA A 233 -2.51 12.11 3.05
CA ALA A 233 -3.22 11.41 4.13
C ALA A 233 -3.11 12.12 5.49
N LEU A 234 -2.04 12.90 5.72
CA LEU A 234 -1.84 13.69 6.93
C LEU A 234 -2.60 15.02 6.91
N ARG A 235 -3.25 15.35 5.79
CA ARG A 235 -4.05 16.58 5.58
C ARG A 235 -5.52 16.28 5.29
N LEU A 236 -5.97 15.06 5.61
CA LEU A 236 -7.36 14.63 5.40
C LEU A 236 -8.31 15.26 6.43
N HIS A 237 -9.41 15.81 5.92
CA HIS A 237 -10.54 16.26 6.70
C HIS A 237 -11.78 15.47 6.28
N LEU A 238 -12.29 14.65 7.20
CA LEU A 238 -13.51 13.87 7.03
C LEU A 238 -14.66 14.61 7.68
N VAL A 239 -15.73 14.87 6.91
CA VAL A 239 -16.91 15.60 7.36
C VAL A 239 -18.14 14.79 7.05
N GLU A 240 -18.94 14.51 8.07
CA GLU A 240 -20.24 13.91 7.88
C GLU A 240 -21.26 14.98 7.46
N ARG A 241 -21.89 14.78 6.30
CA ARG A 241 -22.96 15.63 5.76
C ARG A 241 -24.16 14.77 5.40
N ALA A 242 -25.30 15.04 6.02
CA ALA A 242 -26.57 14.35 5.74
C ALA A 242 -26.50 12.80 5.79
N GLY A 243 -25.70 12.24 6.71
CA GLY A 243 -25.51 10.79 6.86
C GLY A 243 -24.54 10.17 5.84
N THR A 244 -23.84 11.00 5.07
CA THR A 244 -22.76 10.57 4.15
C THR A 244 -21.45 11.25 4.54
N TRP A 245 -20.33 10.57 4.32
CA TRP A 245 -19.01 11.11 4.62
C TRP A 245 -18.38 11.71 3.38
N ASP A 246 -17.96 12.97 3.48
CA ASP A 246 -17.11 13.63 2.51
C ASP A 246 -15.67 13.68 3.01
N GLN A 247 -14.70 13.58 2.10
CA GLN A 247 -13.30 13.90 2.41
C GLN A 247 -12.84 15.13 1.63
N HIS A 248 -11.99 15.91 2.30
CA HIS A 248 -11.30 17.05 1.73
C HIS A 248 -9.83 16.93 2.11
N ILE A 249 -8.95 17.28 1.17
CA ILE A 249 -7.51 17.29 1.41
C ILE A 249 -7.08 18.75 1.44
N ALA A 250 -6.64 19.25 2.60
CA ALA A 250 -6.18 20.63 2.73
C ALA A 250 -4.91 20.85 1.89
N GLU A 251 -4.71 22.05 1.34
CA GLU A 251 -3.46 22.38 0.65
C GLU A 251 -2.26 22.31 1.62
N PRO A 252 -1.05 21.99 1.13
CA PRO A 252 0.17 22.07 1.93
C PRO A 252 0.32 23.47 2.57
N ALA A 253 0.49 23.50 3.89
CA ALA A 253 0.64 24.72 4.68
C ALA A 253 1.57 24.47 5.86
N GLU A 254 1.99 25.55 6.53
CA GLU A 254 2.78 25.45 7.74
C GLU A 254 2.05 24.63 8.81
N PHE A 255 2.76 23.70 9.45
CA PHE A 255 2.21 22.91 10.54
C PHE A 255 2.06 23.78 11.79
N THR A 256 0.83 24.08 12.19
CA THR A 256 0.53 24.97 13.32
C THR A 256 0.25 24.23 14.63
N GLU A 257 -0.22 22.98 14.57
CA GLU A 257 -0.70 22.18 15.72
C GLU A 257 0.41 21.47 16.50
N LEU A 258 1.54 22.16 16.75
CA LEU A 258 2.62 21.66 17.60
C LEU A 258 2.42 22.17 19.03
N ALA A 259 2.08 21.26 19.95
CA ALA A 259 2.02 21.56 21.38
C ALA A 259 3.40 21.40 22.03
N THR A 260 3.65 22.13 23.12
CA THR A 260 4.86 21.95 23.94
C THR A 260 4.46 21.60 25.37
N ARG A 261 5.05 20.53 25.90
CA ARG A 261 4.87 20.05 27.28
C ARG A 261 6.23 19.86 27.94
N THR A 262 6.28 19.91 29.27
CA THR A 262 7.51 19.71 30.04
C THR A 262 7.36 18.51 30.96
N LEU A 263 8.42 17.71 31.07
CA LEU A 263 8.47 16.62 32.04
C LEU A 263 8.57 17.16 33.47
N PRO A 264 8.07 16.41 34.47
CA PRO A 264 8.26 16.76 35.87
C PRO A 264 9.74 16.94 36.26
N ASP A 265 10.01 17.89 37.15
CA ASP A 265 11.35 18.12 37.69
C ASP A 265 11.85 16.93 38.52
N GLY A 266 13.17 16.76 38.59
CA GLY A 266 13.81 15.74 39.42
C GLY A 266 13.81 14.33 38.83
N LEU A 267 13.34 14.15 37.60
CA LEU A 267 13.44 12.89 36.88
C LEU A 267 14.87 12.67 36.36
N VAL A 268 15.39 11.46 36.55
CA VAL A 268 16.68 11.05 36.00
C VAL A 268 16.50 10.64 34.55
N ALA A 269 17.34 11.18 33.64
CA ALA A 269 17.28 10.84 32.22
C ALA A 269 17.46 9.33 31.99
N GLY A 270 16.59 8.74 31.16
CA GLY A 270 16.56 7.32 30.86
C GLY A 270 15.99 6.43 31.98
N SER A 271 15.50 7.02 33.07
CA SER A 271 14.85 6.27 34.16
C SER A 271 13.49 5.72 33.74
N PRO A 272 13.01 4.64 34.38
CA PRO A 272 11.63 4.17 34.20
C PRO A 272 10.60 5.27 34.47
N GLN A 273 10.83 6.12 35.48
CA GLN A 273 9.93 7.22 35.84
C GLN A 273 9.83 8.28 34.73
N GLU A 274 10.93 8.56 34.03
CA GLU A 274 10.91 9.43 32.85
C GLU A 274 10.09 8.82 31.72
N ARG A 275 10.28 7.52 31.44
CA ARG A 275 9.50 6.81 30.41
C ARG A 275 8.00 6.81 30.74
N ASP A 276 7.65 6.54 31.99
CA ASP A 276 6.27 6.55 32.46
C ASP A 276 5.63 7.94 32.33
N ALA A 277 6.39 9.01 32.62
CA ALA A 277 5.93 10.39 32.44
C ALA A 277 5.69 10.73 30.97
N VAL A 278 6.59 10.34 30.07
CA VAL A 278 6.41 10.53 28.61
C VAL A 278 5.18 9.77 28.11
N LEU A 279 5.02 8.51 28.51
CA LEU A 279 3.88 7.68 28.14
C LEU A 279 2.56 8.24 28.69
N SER A 280 2.57 8.81 29.90
CA SER A 280 1.39 9.44 30.51
C SER A 280 0.94 10.68 29.74
N LEU A 281 1.89 11.53 29.30
CA LEU A 281 1.58 12.69 28.45
C LEU A 281 1.01 12.28 27.09
N LEU A 282 1.51 11.19 26.52
CA LEU A 282 1.00 10.64 25.27
C LEU A 282 -0.42 10.05 25.45
N ASP A 283 -0.69 9.34 26.54
CA ASP A 283 -2.02 8.83 26.85
C ASP A 283 -3.02 9.97 27.05
N GLU A 284 -2.64 11.03 27.76
CA GLU A 284 -3.43 12.25 27.89
C GLU A 284 -3.74 12.86 26.52
N GLN A 285 -2.73 13.06 25.68
CA GLN A 285 -2.91 13.56 24.32
C GLN A 285 -3.88 12.69 23.53
N VAL A 286 -3.76 11.35 23.55
CA VAL A 286 -4.68 10.46 22.82
C VAL A 286 -6.13 10.58 23.35
N ARG A 287 -6.31 10.69 24.67
CA ARG A 287 -7.65 10.81 25.29
C ARG A 287 -8.37 12.12 24.96
N GLU A 288 -7.63 13.20 24.76
CA GLU A 288 -8.15 14.53 24.41
C GLU A 288 -8.74 14.58 22.98
N HIS A 289 -8.31 13.69 22.08
CA HIS A 289 -8.80 13.66 20.70
C HIS A 289 -10.17 12.98 20.58
N GLN A 290 -11.21 13.81 20.50
CA GLN A 290 -12.59 13.37 20.24
C GLN A 290 -12.95 13.36 18.75
N VAL A 291 -12.27 14.20 17.97
CA VAL A 291 -12.49 14.34 16.51
C VAL A 291 -11.35 13.72 15.71
N ILE A 292 -11.62 13.40 14.45
CA ILE A 292 -10.61 12.87 13.53
C ILE A 292 -9.67 14.00 13.11
N VAL A 293 -8.44 13.93 13.59
CA VAL A 293 -7.32 14.77 13.17
C VAL A 293 -6.22 13.82 12.70
N PRO A 294 -5.68 13.90 11.46
CA PRO A 294 -4.74 12.91 10.95
C PRO A 294 -3.45 12.79 11.77
N LEU A 295 -2.92 13.91 12.26
CA LEU A 295 -1.67 13.97 13.02
C LEU A 295 -1.78 15.03 14.11
N ALA A 296 -1.44 14.65 15.34
CA ALA A 296 -1.19 15.58 16.42
C ALA A 296 0.24 15.40 16.93
N ALA A 297 0.93 16.50 17.24
CA ALA A 297 2.33 16.48 17.65
C ALA A 297 2.55 17.27 18.95
N THR A 298 3.30 16.67 19.88
CA THR A 298 3.73 17.31 21.12
C THR A 298 5.23 17.20 21.26
N LEU A 299 5.89 18.35 21.40
CA LEU A 299 7.27 18.44 21.82
C LEU A 299 7.35 18.39 23.34
N ILE A 300 7.85 17.29 23.87
CA ILE A 300 8.04 17.07 25.30
C ILE A 300 9.48 17.43 25.66
N ARG A 301 9.64 18.46 26.49
CA ARG A 301 10.95 18.94 26.97
C ARG A 301 11.29 18.30 28.32
N GLY A 302 12.47 17.70 28.42
CA GLY A 302 13.06 17.37 29.73
C GLY A 302 13.51 18.61 30.49
N ALA A 303 14.00 18.41 31.72
CA ALA A 303 14.67 19.45 32.49
C ALA A 303 15.85 20.06 31.69
N ALA A 304 16.28 21.27 32.04
CA ALA A 304 17.26 22.03 31.24
C ALA A 304 18.51 21.19 30.85
N GLY A 305 18.69 20.97 29.54
CA GLY A 305 19.77 20.14 28.97
C GLY A 305 19.53 18.63 28.94
N GLY A 306 18.38 18.17 29.44
CA GLY A 306 17.93 16.78 29.42
C GLY A 306 17.32 16.34 28.08
N PRO A 307 16.94 15.06 27.95
CA PRO A 307 16.37 14.53 26.72
C PRO A 307 15.07 15.24 26.36
N SER A 308 14.84 15.44 25.07
CA SER A 308 13.56 15.92 24.54
C SER A 308 12.93 14.79 23.73
N TYR A 309 11.61 14.79 23.62
CA TYR A 309 10.86 13.78 22.87
C TYR A 309 9.85 14.44 21.95
N LEU A 310 9.69 13.90 20.75
CA LEU A 310 8.57 14.23 19.88
C LEU A 310 7.55 13.10 19.97
N ALA A 311 6.41 13.40 20.58
CA ALA A 311 5.27 12.50 20.66
C ALA A 311 4.32 12.82 19.49
N LEU A 312 4.17 11.86 18.58
CA LEU A 312 3.24 11.92 17.46
C LEU A 312 2.07 10.98 17.73
N SER A 313 0.86 11.46 17.47
CA SER A 313 -0.36 10.68 17.57
C SER A 313 -1.08 10.70 16.22
N LEU A 314 -0.87 9.63 15.47
CA LEU A 314 -1.36 9.48 14.11
C LEU A 314 -2.72 8.80 14.12
N HIS A 315 -3.70 9.32 13.38
CA HIS A 315 -4.98 8.63 13.25
C HIS A 315 -4.84 7.40 12.37
N GLY A 316 -5.48 6.28 12.73
CA GLY A 316 -5.33 5.01 12.02
C GLY A 316 -5.75 5.07 10.54
N ILE A 317 -6.60 6.02 10.16
CA ILE A 317 -6.98 6.25 8.74
C ILE A 317 -5.77 6.68 7.91
N ALA A 318 -4.89 7.52 8.46
CA ALA A 318 -3.80 8.15 7.72
C ALA A 318 -2.59 7.22 7.53
N VAL A 319 -2.36 6.32 8.48
CA VAL A 319 -1.20 5.40 8.49
C VAL A 319 -1.58 3.94 8.26
N GLY A 320 -2.87 3.62 8.25
CA GLY A 320 -3.35 2.24 8.33
C GLY A 320 -3.04 1.62 9.70
N ALA A 321 -3.98 0.89 10.29
CA ALA A 321 -3.70 0.11 11.51
C ALA A 321 -3.42 -1.37 11.23
N GLY A 322 -3.11 -1.72 9.97
CA GLY A 322 -2.73 -3.08 9.61
C GLY A 322 -1.33 -3.45 10.12
N ASP A 323 -1.12 -4.75 10.33
CA ASP A 323 0.13 -5.33 10.85
C ASP A 323 1.37 -5.09 9.95
N ASP A 324 1.20 -4.53 8.75
CA ASP A 324 2.31 -4.34 7.83
C ASP A 324 3.21 -3.14 8.16
N GLY A 325 2.71 -2.16 8.93
CA GLY A 325 3.45 -0.97 9.35
C GLY A 325 4.03 -0.13 8.21
N VAL A 326 3.70 -0.38 6.94
CA VAL A 326 4.47 0.16 5.80
C VAL A 326 4.33 1.68 5.71
N ALA A 327 3.13 2.22 5.91
CA ALA A 327 2.94 3.67 5.90
C ALA A 327 3.60 4.34 7.13
N ARG A 328 3.65 3.66 8.28
CA ARG A 328 4.43 4.13 9.44
C ARG A 328 5.93 4.15 9.11
N ASP A 329 6.45 3.13 8.43
CA ASP A 329 7.86 3.03 8.09
C ASP A 329 8.27 4.06 7.04
N VAL A 330 7.41 4.35 6.04
CA VAL A 330 7.59 5.48 5.10
C VAL A 330 7.61 6.80 5.87
N LEU A 331 6.63 7.03 6.74
CA LEU A 331 6.56 8.25 7.55
C LEU A 331 7.81 8.45 8.42
N LEU A 332 8.27 7.39 9.09
CA LEU A 332 9.48 7.42 9.91
C LEU A 332 10.71 7.72 9.05
N THR A 333 10.81 7.11 7.87
CA THR A 333 11.91 7.35 6.92
C THR A 333 11.96 8.83 6.50
N ASP A 334 10.81 9.41 6.18
CA ASP A 334 10.73 10.82 5.77
C ASP A 334 10.98 11.77 6.94
N LEU A 335 10.49 11.45 8.15
CA LEU A 335 10.81 12.21 9.36
C LEU A 335 12.32 12.23 9.62
N PHE A 336 12.98 11.07 9.57
CA PHE A 336 14.44 11.01 9.74
C PHE A 336 15.19 11.76 8.65
N THR A 337 14.75 11.65 7.39
CA THR A 337 15.36 12.35 6.26
C THR A 337 15.24 13.87 6.44
N ALA A 338 14.04 14.36 6.77
CA ALA A 338 13.76 15.77 7.00
C ALA A 338 14.53 16.32 8.20
N PHE A 339 14.58 15.60 9.32
CA PHE A 339 15.39 16.01 10.48
C PHE A 339 16.87 16.12 10.12
N ASN A 340 17.42 15.14 9.39
CA ASN A 340 18.83 15.17 8.98
C ASN A 340 19.14 16.37 8.06
N GLN A 341 18.27 16.66 7.10
CA GLN A 341 18.42 17.81 6.19
C GLN A 341 18.32 19.14 6.97
N GLN A 342 17.27 19.29 7.78
CA GLN A 342 17.04 20.50 8.61
C GLN A 342 18.20 20.79 9.54
N LEU A 343 18.68 19.78 10.30
CA LEU A 343 19.78 19.95 11.25
C LEU A 343 21.14 20.15 10.57
N SER A 344 21.25 19.84 9.28
CA SER A 344 22.43 20.12 8.46
C SER A 344 22.35 21.48 7.76
N GLY A 345 21.28 22.26 7.98
CA GLY A 345 21.04 23.52 7.29
C GLY A 345 20.74 23.36 5.79
N GLN A 346 20.29 22.18 5.37
CA GLN A 346 19.86 21.88 4.00
C GLN A 346 18.36 22.13 3.86
N GLU A 347 17.93 22.51 2.67
CA GLU A 347 16.50 22.54 2.33
C GLU A 347 15.91 21.13 2.41
N ILE A 348 14.75 20.99 3.03
CA ILE A 348 14.09 19.70 3.18
C ILE A 348 13.51 19.29 1.82
N ALA A 349 14.00 18.19 1.27
CA ALA A 349 13.54 17.60 0.02
C ALA A 349 13.28 16.11 0.24
N LEU A 350 12.00 15.74 0.23
CA LEU A 350 11.52 14.37 0.38
C LEU A 350 11.36 13.69 -0.98
N ALA A 351 11.36 12.36 -0.98
CA ALA A 351 11.12 11.59 -2.19
C ALA A 351 9.70 11.85 -2.72
N PRO A 352 9.52 11.96 -4.05
CA PRO A 352 8.21 12.19 -4.63
C PRO A 352 7.29 11.00 -4.35
N VAL A 353 6.04 11.29 -4.00
CA VAL A 353 4.99 10.29 -3.82
C VAL A 353 4.58 9.74 -5.19
N SER A 354 4.67 8.42 -5.38
CA SER A 354 4.42 7.77 -6.67
C SER A 354 2.94 7.62 -7.03
N ALA A 355 2.05 7.62 -6.04
CA ALA A 355 0.60 7.60 -6.21
C ALA A 355 -0.05 8.39 -5.07
N SER A 356 -0.85 9.40 -5.39
CA SER A 356 -1.45 10.28 -4.37
C SER A 356 -2.60 9.58 -3.65
N TRP A 357 -2.97 10.09 -2.47
CA TRP A 357 -4.19 9.60 -1.79
C TRP A 357 -5.44 9.87 -2.65
N ARG A 358 -5.48 11.01 -3.36
CA ARG A 358 -6.57 11.37 -4.28
C ARG A 358 -6.75 10.29 -5.34
N GLU A 359 -5.67 9.94 -6.00
CA GLU A 359 -5.66 8.92 -7.04
C GLU A 359 -6.07 7.55 -6.49
N TRP A 360 -5.50 7.13 -5.36
CA TRP A 360 -5.84 5.86 -4.73
C TRP A 360 -7.33 5.78 -4.35
N SER A 361 -7.85 6.83 -3.73
CA SER A 361 -9.26 6.94 -3.34
C SER A 361 -10.20 6.85 -4.54
N GLN A 362 -9.88 7.52 -5.64
CA GLN A 362 -10.65 7.41 -6.88
C GLN A 362 -10.59 6.01 -7.48
N ARG A 363 -9.42 5.37 -7.48
CA ARG A 363 -9.26 3.97 -7.93
C ARG A 363 -10.14 3.03 -7.10
N CYS A 364 -10.16 3.19 -5.78
CA CYS A 364 -11.05 2.42 -4.90
C CYS A 364 -12.52 2.62 -5.25
N ALA A 365 -12.95 3.86 -5.50
CA ALA A 365 -14.33 4.15 -5.89
C ALA A 365 -14.69 3.65 -7.29
N GLY A 366 -13.75 3.65 -8.24
CA GLY A 366 -13.96 3.01 -9.55
C GLY A 366 -14.12 1.49 -9.41
N LEU A 367 -13.34 0.87 -8.54
CA LEU A 367 -13.34 -0.57 -8.33
C LEU A 367 -14.65 -1.09 -7.73
N THR A 368 -15.38 -0.31 -6.92
CA THR A 368 -16.65 -0.76 -6.30
C THR A 368 -17.71 -1.15 -7.33
N ASN A 369 -17.70 -0.52 -8.50
CA ASN A 369 -18.64 -0.80 -9.60
C ASN A 369 -18.07 -1.75 -10.66
N HIS A 370 -16.84 -2.25 -10.47
CA HIS A 370 -16.21 -3.11 -11.44
C HIS A 370 -16.94 -4.47 -11.51
N PRO A 371 -17.26 -4.99 -12.71
CA PRO A 371 -18.01 -6.24 -12.85
C PRO A 371 -17.41 -7.44 -12.09
N ALA A 372 -16.08 -7.55 -12.03
CA ALA A 372 -15.42 -8.61 -11.27
C ALA A 372 -15.69 -8.52 -9.76
N VAL A 373 -15.76 -7.31 -9.19
CA VAL A 373 -16.10 -7.11 -7.77
C VAL A 373 -17.56 -7.46 -7.54
N LEU A 374 -18.45 -7.00 -8.42
CA LEU A 374 -19.88 -7.30 -8.34
C LEU A 374 -20.16 -8.80 -8.49
N ALA A 375 -19.43 -9.49 -9.37
CA ALA A 375 -19.53 -10.94 -9.55
C ALA A 375 -19.08 -11.72 -8.29
N SER A 376 -18.11 -11.19 -7.53
CA SER A 376 -17.65 -11.80 -6.28
C SER A 376 -18.61 -11.60 -5.08
N ARG A 377 -19.62 -10.73 -5.22
CA ARG A 377 -20.52 -10.36 -4.12
C ARG A 377 -21.21 -11.56 -3.48
N GLU A 378 -21.77 -12.46 -4.29
CA GLU A 378 -22.52 -13.62 -3.78
C GLU A 378 -21.62 -14.58 -3.01
N TYR A 379 -20.38 -14.78 -3.50
CA TYR A 379 -19.36 -15.56 -2.79
C TYR A 379 -19.12 -15.02 -1.38
N TRP A 380 -18.87 -13.71 -1.23
CA TRP A 380 -18.61 -13.11 0.08
C TRP A 380 -19.82 -13.16 1.02
N LEU A 381 -21.03 -12.95 0.48
CA LEU A 381 -22.26 -13.07 1.25
C LEU A 381 -22.51 -14.51 1.74
N ASP A 382 -22.17 -15.52 0.95
CA ASP A 382 -22.26 -16.92 1.37
C ASP A 382 -21.24 -17.22 2.49
N ILE A 383 -19.98 -16.79 2.33
CA ILE A 383 -18.94 -16.96 3.36
C ILE A 383 -19.38 -16.33 4.69
N ALA A 384 -19.91 -15.11 4.68
CA ALA A 384 -20.37 -14.42 5.89
C ALA A 384 -21.52 -15.17 6.60
N ARG A 385 -22.39 -15.87 5.86
CA ARG A 385 -23.52 -16.64 6.43
C ARG A 385 -23.12 -17.99 7.01
N ARG A 386 -21.92 -18.49 6.72
CA ARG A 386 -21.46 -19.82 7.18
C ARG A 386 -21.11 -19.84 8.66
N ALA A 387 -20.90 -18.70 9.31
CA ALA A 387 -20.58 -18.66 10.72
C ALA A 387 -21.76 -19.20 11.56
N THR A 388 -21.50 -20.22 12.36
CA THR A 388 -22.47 -20.84 13.28
C THR A 388 -22.10 -20.63 14.75
N VAL A 389 -20.89 -20.14 15.02
CA VAL A 389 -20.37 -19.89 16.36
C VAL A 389 -20.11 -18.39 16.53
N SER A 390 -20.66 -17.81 17.61
CA SER A 390 -20.35 -16.45 18.04
C SER A 390 -19.44 -16.49 19.26
N VAL A 391 -18.29 -15.81 19.18
CA VAL A 391 -17.36 -15.64 20.31
C VAL A 391 -17.79 -14.47 21.22
N ALA A 392 -18.66 -13.58 20.72
CA ALA A 392 -19.20 -12.47 21.49
C ALA A 392 -20.39 -12.91 22.37
N GLY A 393 -20.53 -12.27 23.53
CA GLY A 393 -21.71 -12.41 24.40
C GLY A 393 -23.00 -11.83 23.78
N PRO A 394 -24.17 -11.93 24.45
CA PRO A 394 -25.43 -11.42 23.92
C PRO A 394 -25.29 -9.94 23.49
N GLU A 395 -25.81 -9.66 22.29
CA GLU A 395 -25.58 -8.45 21.49
C GLU A 395 -25.52 -7.16 22.31
N THR A 396 -24.33 -6.56 22.38
CA THR A 396 -24.21 -5.13 22.69
C THR A 396 -24.73 -4.35 21.48
N ALA A 397 -25.83 -3.64 21.65
CA ALA A 397 -26.49 -2.88 20.58
C ALA A 397 -25.68 -1.68 20.06
N GLU A 398 -24.62 -1.28 20.76
CA GLU A 398 -23.80 -0.12 20.43
C GLU A 398 -22.38 -0.52 20.01
N ARG A 399 -21.76 0.31 19.14
CA ARG A 399 -20.35 0.16 18.76
C ARG A 399 -19.44 0.22 19.99
N PRO A 400 -18.37 -0.60 20.07
CA PRO A 400 -17.44 -0.55 21.20
C PRO A 400 -16.75 0.81 21.27
N GLY A 401 -16.64 1.34 22.49
CA GLY A 401 -15.79 2.48 22.83
C GLY A 401 -14.41 2.01 23.28
N ALA A 402 -13.45 2.94 23.37
CA ALA A 402 -12.10 2.61 23.83
C ALA A 402 -12.07 2.02 25.25
N GLY A 403 -13.00 2.45 26.12
CA GLY A 403 -13.13 1.93 27.49
C GLY A 403 -13.70 0.52 27.58
N ASP A 404 -14.30 0.00 26.50
CA ASP A 404 -14.84 -1.36 26.43
C ASP A 404 -13.75 -2.38 26.06
N LEU A 405 -12.57 -1.91 25.67
CA LEU A 405 -11.46 -2.73 25.17
C LEU A 405 -10.43 -2.98 26.28
N VAL A 406 -10.06 -4.25 26.46
CA VAL A 406 -8.94 -4.66 27.31
C VAL A 406 -7.90 -5.39 26.46
N ARG A 407 -6.64 -5.01 26.60
CA ARG A 407 -5.52 -5.70 25.96
C ARG A 407 -4.90 -6.70 26.93
N LEU A 408 -4.99 -7.98 26.58
CA LEU A 408 -4.26 -9.05 27.25
C LEU A 408 -3.08 -9.44 26.36
N SER A 409 -1.87 -9.44 26.92
CA SER A 409 -0.65 -9.80 26.20
C SER A 409 -0.03 -11.06 26.82
N ALA A 410 0.20 -12.09 26.01
CA ALA A 410 0.89 -13.30 26.40
C ALA A 410 2.10 -13.50 25.48
N PRO A 411 3.35 -13.48 26.00
CA PRO A 411 4.52 -13.71 25.19
C PRO A 411 4.68 -15.21 24.89
N LEU A 412 5.07 -15.53 23.65
CA LEU A 412 5.58 -16.86 23.31
C LEU A 412 7.08 -16.91 23.54
N SER A 413 7.57 -18.04 24.06
CA SER A 413 9.01 -18.23 24.25
C SER A 413 9.72 -18.44 22.90
N ALA A 414 11.05 -18.37 22.92
CA ALA A 414 11.86 -18.69 21.74
C ALA A 414 11.70 -20.17 21.32
N ALA A 415 11.43 -21.07 22.26
CA ALA A 415 11.14 -22.47 21.96
C ALA A 415 9.80 -22.61 21.22
N ASP A 416 8.74 -21.97 21.75
CA ASP A 416 7.40 -22.01 21.15
C ASP A 416 7.41 -21.44 19.72
N THR A 417 8.04 -20.27 19.53
CA THR A 417 8.15 -19.65 18.21
C THR A 417 9.04 -20.47 17.25
N GLY A 418 10.06 -21.17 17.78
CA GLY A 418 10.85 -22.14 17.03
C GLY A 418 10.04 -23.35 16.54
N GLU A 419 9.13 -23.88 17.37
CA GLU A 419 8.22 -24.97 16.97
C GLU A 419 7.23 -24.53 15.88
N ILE A 420 6.69 -23.31 15.99
CA ILE A 420 5.80 -22.75 14.96
C ILE A 420 6.54 -22.62 13.62
N ASP A 421 7.76 -22.10 13.63
CA ASP A 421 8.57 -21.94 12.41
C ASP A 421 9.03 -23.30 11.83
N ASP A 422 9.29 -24.29 12.68
CA ASP A 422 9.54 -25.66 12.22
C ASP A 422 8.29 -26.30 11.58
N ALA A 423 7.10 -26.14 12.19
CA ALA A 423 5.85 -26.60 11.60
C ALA A 423 5.57 -25.91 10.26
N ARG A 424 5.78 -24.59 10.17
CA ARG A 424 5.72 -23.80 8.93
C ARG A 424 6.58 -24.39 7.83
N ARG A 425 7.83 -24.76 8.14
CA ARG A 425 8.74 -25.41 7.18
C ARG A 425 8.30 -26.81 6.78
N ARG A 426 7.95 -27.66 7.76
CA ARG A 426 7.58 -29.06 7.51
C ARG A 426 6.27 -29.20 6.72
N LEU A 427 5.28 -28.38 7.06
CA LEU A 427 3.95 -28.41 6.44
C LEU A 427 3.86 -27.52 5.20
N ARG A 428 4.85 -26.65 4.97
CA ARG A 428 4.87 -25.65 3.88
C ARG A 428 3.65 -24.74 3.90
N LEU A 429 3.15 -24.41 5.09
CA LEU A 429 2.03 -23.49 5.31
C LEU A 429 2.56 -22.14 5.84
N PRO A 430 1.88 -21.02 5.56
CA PRO A 430 2.22 -19.74 6.19
C PRO A 430 1.94 -19.76 7.70
N VAL A 431 2.59 -18.87 8.46
CA VAL A 431 2.42 -18.81 9.93
C VAL A 431 0.98 -18.48 10.29
N GLU A 432 0.37 -17.61 9.51
CA GLU A 432 -0.99 -17.12 9.67
C GLU A 432 -2.00 -18.28 9.65
N GLU A 433 -1.86 -19.23 8.72
CA GLU A 433 -2.73 -20.41 8.66
C GLU A 433 -2.55 -21.35 9.86
N ILE A 434 -1.32 -21.52 10.34
CA ILE A 434 -1.03 -22.30 11.55
C ILE A 434 -1.69 -21.66 12.77
N LEU A 435 -1.57 -20.34 12.92
CA LEU A 435 -2.16 -19.59 14.01
C LEU A 435 -3.70 -19.55 13.92
N LEU A 436 -4.27 -19.40 12.72
CA LEU A 436 -5.72 -19.47 12.52
C LEU A 436 -6.29 -20.84 12.83
N THR A 437 -5.55 -21.91 12.50
CA THR A 437 -5.92 -23.27 12.89
C THR A 437 -5.89 -23.43 14.41
N ALA A 438 -4.87 -22.90 15.08
CA ALA A 438 -4.79 -22.90 16.54
C ALA A 438 -5.93 -22.10 17.19
N LEU A 439 -6.26 -20.93 16.62
CA LEU A 439 -7.39 -20.10 17.06
C LEU A 439 -8.72 -20.87 16.90
N GLY A 440 -8.97 -21.49 15.76
CA GLY A 440 -10.17 -22.29 15.52
C GLY A 440 -10.31 -23.44 16.53
N ARG A 441 -9.21 -24.12 16.86
CA ARG A 441 -9.19 -25.17 17.90
C ARG A 441 -9.45 -24.60 19.30
N ALA A 442 -8.89 -23.44 19.62
CA ALA A 442 -9.13 -22.77 20.90
C ALA A 442 -10.60 -22.35 21.05
N VAL A 443 -11.21 -21.78 20.00
CA VAL A 443 -12.64 -21.45 19.98
C VAL A 443 -13.49 -22.71 20.14
N ALA A 444 -13.19 -23.78 19.39
CA ALA A 444 -13.93 -25.03 19.50
C ALA A 444 -13.90 -25.63 20.91
N ALA A 445 -12.75 -25.57 21.59
CA ALA A 445 -12.59 -26.07 22.95
C ALA A 445 -13.26 -25.21 24.03
N THR A 446 -13.50 -23.92 23.76
CA THR A 446 -14.00 -22.95 24.75
C THR A 446 -15.47 -22.60 24.56
N VAL A 447 -15.90 -22.41 23.32
CA VAL A 447 -17.25 -21.98 22.93
C VAL A 447 -18.08 -23.15 22.38
N GLY A 448 -17.44 -24.08 21.67
CA GLY A 448 -18.09 -25.26 21.08
C GLY A 448 -17.78 -25.45 19.59
N GLU A 449 -18.12 -26.63 19.07
CA GLU A 449 -17.87 -26.98 17.67
C GLU A 449 -18.77 -26.22 16.69
N GLY A 450 -18.21 -25.80 15.56
CA GLY A 450 -18.93 -25.16 14.46
C GLY A 450 -18.00 -24.32 13.58
N ALA A 451 -18.59 -23.42 12.80
CA ALA A 451 -17.85 -22.48 11.95
C ALA A 451 -17.77 -21.11 12.62
N VAL A 452 -16.56 -20.55 12.72
CA VAL A 452 -16.30 -19.20 13.22
C VAL A 452 -15.81 -18.31 12.06
N ALA A 453 -16.32 -17.08 11.99
CA ALA A 453 -15.79 -16.05 11.09
C ALA A 453 -14.74 -15.23 11.84
N VAL A 454 -13.61 -14.98 11.19
CA VAL A 454 -12.49 -14.18 11.73
C VAL A 454 -12.10 -13.17 10.68
N ASP A 455 -12.22 -11.88 11.00
CA ASP A 455 -11.75 -10.81 10.15
C ASP A 455 -10.22 -10.68 10.26
N LEU A 456 -9.54 -10.58 9.12
CA LEU A 456 -8.09 -10.46 9.03
C LEU A 456 -7.71 -9.12 8.40
N GLY A 457 -6.73 -8.44 8.99
CA GLY A 457 -6.10 -7.28 8.39
C GLY A 457 -5.20 -7.70 7.22
N GLY A 458 -5.49 -7.21 6.02
CA GLY A 458 -4.66 -7.39 4.84
C GLY A 458 -3.98 -6.09 4.40
N ARG A 459 -3.06 -6.20 3.42
CA ARG A 459 -2.33 -5.03 2.89
C ARG A 459 -3.23 -4.02 2.18
N GLY A 460 -4.31 -4.49 1.53
CA GLY A 460 -5.28 -3.62 0.87
C GLY A 460 -4.67 -2.69 -0.20
N ARG A 461 -3.57 -3.11 -0.83
CA ARG A 461 -2.81 -2.35 -1.84
C ARG A 461 -2.85 -3.07 -3.19
#